data_AF-A0A023AXJ4-F1
#
_entry.id   AF-A0A023AXJ4-F1
#
_cell.length_a   1.000
_cell.length_b   1.000
_cell.length_c   1.000
_cell.angle_alpha   90.00
_cell.angle_beta   90.00
_cell.angle_gamma   90.00
#
_symmetry.space_group_name_H-M   'P 1'
#
loop_
_entity.id
_entity.type
_entity.pdbx_description
1 polymer ?
#
loop_
_entity_poly.entity_id
_entity_poly.type
_entity_poly.pdbx_seq_one_letter_code
_entity_poly.pdbx_strand_id
1 'polypeptide(L)'
;MRGLYAAESQAVSPLLSVLTGVTFDATAPGEECCGSLNFGQVVWDRRIHEVSGVPPPMPECVRLGFGHDDRITSRLFLAVALQTVDQLMKSEGTLFSREQIQVLSRAVHPTVRLDLEGAAMYKDVKKAADEAERVRMAQEVLLKLAETGQLSDEITPLKTKTKSMSELRELLLKSYNALEPSGDHKSLFWKGMCRPLIAMSSKNQVVVGPEEKLVCGRCEPGRVVSLPAWNSVIDTAMNNKYLWRGASWRDLVPEHLRLPLKEWVAGGGAFTPGGEWPAWEDMRFLWPQEVERAKGCIQTEAKKQGVDSDEYPWVGAFLPRGECISYEDDRARDGIYATMPDHLRFWRVANLGHLIKSYRFSEEVIDMLEADATQLISSSEKRRPRVKRDYYIGSYAQAYVVLEGADSAGSSRLRLASVPYCLIAKDSKDALARQKAFWEQVKIDAGCAVSK
;
A
#
# COMPACT_ATOMS: atom_id res chain seq x y z
N MET A 1 0.67 0.62 51.73
CA MET A 1 1.64 0.14 50.73
C MET A 1 1.20 -1.23 50.25
N ARG A 2 0.48 -1.29 49.11
CA ARG A 2 0.10 -2.55 48.44
C ARG A 2 0.86 -2.57 47.11
N GLY A 3 1.78 -3.51 46.97
CA GLY A 3 2.44 -3.82 45.70
C GLY A 3 1.56 -4.78 44.91
N LEU A 4 1.18 -4.38 43.70
CA LEU A 4 0.56 -5.23 42.69
C LEU A 4 1.66 -5.66 41.72
N TYR A 5 2.07 -6.93 41.82
CA TYR A 5 2.81 -7.61 40.77
C TYR A 5 1.79 -7.99 39.70
N ALA A 6 1.77 -7.26 38.59
CA ALA A 6 1.18 -7.74 37.34
C ALA A 6 2.24 -8.58 36.63
N ALA A 7 1.89 -9.83 36.31
CA ALA A 7 2.74 -10.75 35.58
C ALA A 7 3.05 -10.20 34.18
N GLU A 8 4.33 -10.23 33.81
CA GLU A 8 4.84 -9.96 32.47
C GLU A 8 4.34 -11.05 31.49
N SER A 9 3.11 -10.92 31.01
CA SER A 9 2.77 -11.45 29.69
C SER A 9 3.30 -10.45 28.67
N GLN A 10 4.21 -10.88 27.79
CA GLN A 10 4.73 -10.11 26.67
C GLN A 10 3.58 -9.62 25.79
N ALA A 11 3.03 -8.44 26.12
CA ALA A 11 2.19 -7.68 25.23
C ALA A 11 3.12 -7.14 24.13
N VAL A 12 3.20 -7.88 23.02
CA VAL A 12 3.86 -7.39 21.81
C VAL A 12 3.07 -6.18 21.35
N SER A 13 3.65 -5.01 21.60
CA SER A 13 3.05 -3.73 21.29
C SER A 13 2.76 -3.66 19.78
N PRO A 14 1.57 -3.21 19.32
CA PRO A 14 1.12 -3.19 17.90
C PRO A 14 1.92 -2.30 16.95
N LEU A 15 3.15 -1.97 17.34
CA LEU A 15 3.60 -0.60 17.29
C LEU A 15 4.36 -0.33 15.95
N LEU A 16 4.93 -1.36 15.32
CA LEU A 16 5.94 -1.22 14.25
C LEU A 16 5.43 -1.13 12.79
N SER A 17 4.13 -0.94 12.58
CA SER A 17 3.41 -1.43 11.37
C SER A 17 3.64 -0.69 10.04
N VAL A 18 4.23 0.50 9.98
CA VAL A 18 4.34 1.23 8.68
C VAL A 18 5.72 1.07 8.05
N LEU A 19 6.76 0.96 8.88
CA LEU A 19 8.15 0.87 8.43
C LEU A 19 8.67 -0.58 8.45
N THR A 20 8.21 -1.48 9.33
CA THR A 20 8.65 -2.90 9.34
C THR A 20 7.66 -3.84 8.68
N GLY A 21 6.87 -3.34 7.72
CA GLY A 21 5.70 -4.02 7.17
C GLY A 21 4.48 -3.96 8.09
N VAL A 22 3.29 -4.10 7.49
CA VAL A 22 2.03 -4.03 8.23
C VAL A 22 1.78 -5.33 8.96
N THR A 23 1.57 -5.24 10.27
CA THR A 23 1.02 -6.35 11.05
C THR A 23 -0.49 -6.27 10.99
N PHE A 24 -1.11 -7.17 10.23
CA PHE A 24 -2.55 -7.26 10.10
C PHE A 24 -3.16 -7.89 11.36
N ASP A 25 -4.07 -7.18 12.04
CA ASP A 25 -4.83 -7.59 13.23
C ASP A 25 -4.05 -7.68 14.57
N ALA A 26 -3.42 -6.57 14.99
CA ALA A 26 -2.72 -6.44 16.28
C ALA A 26 -3.60 -5.75 17.34
N THR A 27 -4.48 -6.47 18.06
CA THR A 27 -5.28 -5.87 19.15
C THR A 27 -5.60 -6.84 20.28
N ALA A 28 -5.89 -6.27 21.45
CA ALA A 28 -6.44 -6.98 22.60
C ALA A 28 -7.97 -7.23 22.44
N PRO A 29 -8.53 -8.26 23.10
CA PRO A 29 -9.97 -8.49 23.13
C PRO A 29 -10.75 -7.26 23.66
N GLY A 30 -11.85 -6.89 23.00
CA GLY A 30 -12.76 -5.82 23.45
C GLY A 30 -12.57 -4.42 22.85
N GLU A 31 -11.51 -4.18 22.07
CA GLU A 31 -11.34 -2.88 21.39
C GLU A 31 -12.37 -2.63 20.28
N GLU A 32 -12.87 -1.41 20.17
CA GLU A 32 -13.84 -0.98 19.16
C GLU A 32 -13.22 -0.87 17.75
N CYS A 33 -14.08 -0.94 16.72
CA CYS A 33 -13.66 -0.75 15.33
C CYS A 33 -13.24 0.71 15.10
N CYS A 34 -12.10 0.93 14.44
CA CYS A 34 -11.69 2.28 14.07
C CYS A 34 -12.71 2.90 13.12
N GLY A 35 -13.19 4.11 13.41
CA GLY A 35 -14.17 4.81 12.57
C GLY A 35 -13.70 4.98 11.11
N SER A 36 -12.39 4.97 10.84
CA SER A 36 -11.84 5.02 9.49
C SER A 36 -12.20 3.82 8.61
N LEU A 37 -12.58 2.68 9.21
CA LEU A 37 -12.98 1.47 8.49
C LEU A 37 -14.43 1.54 7.97
N ASN A 38 -15.26 2.41 8.53
CA ASN A 38 -16.67 2.53 8.15
C ASN A 38 -16.88 3.17 6.76
N PHE A 39 -15.85 3.81 6.21
CA PHE A 39 -15.96 4.64 5.01
C PHE A 39 -15.06 4.21 3.86
N GLY A 40 -14.35 3.08 3.97
CA GLY A 40 -13.22 2.79 3.09
C GLY A 40 -13.19 1.37 2.54
N GLN A 41 -12.75 1.26 1.28
CA GLN A 41 -12.30 0.01 0.72
C GLN A 41 -11.06 -0.48 1.49
N VAL A 42 -11.03 -1.74 1.88
CA VAL A 42 -9.88 -2.39 2.50
C VAL A 42 -8.96 -2.87 1.38
N VAL A 43 -7.71 -2.40 1.39
CA VAL A 43 -6.72 -2.74 0.37
C VAL A 43 -5.78 -3.80 0.93
N TRP A 44 -5.87 -5.02 0.38
CA TRP A 44 -5.12 -6.19 0.84
C TRP A 44 -3.98 -6.60 -0.06
N ASP A 45 -3.90 -6.06 -1.27
CA ASP A 45 -2.81 -6.34 -2.19
C ASP A 45 -1.75 -5.25 -2.09
N ARG A 46 -0.87 -5.40 -1.10
CA ARG A 46 0.25 -4.49 -0.81
C ARG A 46 1.52 -4.83 -1.61
N ARG A 47 1.45 -5.82 -2.50
CA ARG A 47 2.56 -6.16 -3.39
C ARG A 47 2.88 -5.01 -4.33
N ILE A 48 4.16 -4.84 -4.63
CA ILE A 48 4.63 -3.82 -5.59
C ILE A 48 4.39 -4.29 -7.03
N HIS A 49 4.44 -5.60 -7.26
CA HIS A 49 4.30 -6.21 -8.58
C HIS A 49 3.01 -6.99 -8.70
N GLU A 50 2.32 -6.82 -9.84
CA GLU A 50 1.22 -7.69 -10.22
C GLU A 50 1.72 -9.13 -10.39
N VAL A 51 0.91 -10.10 -9.98
CA VAL A 51 1.20 -11.52 -10.22
C VAL A 51 0.88 -11.83 -11.68
N SER A 52 1.83 -12.41 -12.41
CA SER A 52 1.60 -12.83 -13.79
C SER A 52 0.74 -14.09 -13.85
N GLY A 53 -0.12 -14.21 -14.87
CA GLY A 53 -0.88 -15.43 -15.14
C GLY A 53 -2.06 -15.68 -14.21
N VAL A 54 -2.60 -14.63 -13.59
CA VAL A 54 -3.82 -14.69 -12.77
C VAL A 54 -4.93 -13.86 -13.41
N PRO A 55 -6.19 -14.33 -13.42
CA PRO A 55 -7.32 -13.53 -13.89
C PRO A 55 -7.54 -12.32 -12.98
N PRO A 56 -8.21 -11.25 -13.45
CA PRO A 56 -8.60 -10.12 -12.60
C PRO A 56 -9.31 -10.56 -11.30
N PRO A 57 -9.22 -9.78 -10.20
CA PRO A 57 -9.99 -10.07 -8.99
C PRO A 57 -11.49 -10.19 -9.29
N MET A 58 -12.19 -11.02 -8.51
CA MET A 58 -13.65 -11.12 -8.59
C MET A 58 -14.30 -9.75 -8.31
N PRO A 59 -15.51 -9.49 -8.84
CA PRO A 59 -16.25 -8.28 -8.51
C PRO A 59 -16.30 -8.03 -7.00
N GLU A 60 -16.06 -6.79 -6.61
CA GLU A 60 -16.02 -6.33 -5.21
C GLU A 60 -14.97 -7.00 -4.31
N CYS A 61 -14.10 -7.84 -4.86
CA CYS A 61 -13.06 -8.54 -4.12
C CYS A 61 -11.68 -7.93 -4.39
N VAL A 62 -10.78 -8.11 -3.43
CA VAL A 62 -9.35 -7.83 -3.57
C VAL A 62 -8.56 -9.07 -3.18
N ARG A 63 -7.38 -9.25 -3.78
CA ARG A 63 -6.50 -10.38 -3.44
C ARG A 63 -5.80 -10.12 -2.12
N LEU A 64 -5.49 -11.20 -1.41
CA LEU A 64 -4.65 -11.17 -0.23
C LEU A 64 -3.17 -11.19 -0.66
N GLY A 65 -2.50 -10.05 -0.61
CA GLY A 65 -1.14 -9.88 -1.09
C GLY A 65 -0.26 -9.11 -0.11
N PHE A 66 0.68 -9.80 0.53
CA PHE A 66 1.61 -9.19 1.48
C PHE A 66 2.80 -8.54 0.77
N GLY A 67 3.22 -7.36 1.25
CA GLY A 67 4.54 -6.78 0.94
C GLY A 67 5.69 -7.60 1.55
N HIS A 68 6.94 -7.20 1.30
CA HIS A 68 8.13 -7.97 1.70
C HIS A 68 8.21 -8.21 3.23
N ASP A 69 7.92 -7.17 4.00
CA ASP A 69 8.00 -7.20 5.47
C ASP A 69 6.64 -7.35 6.16
N ASP A 70 5.57 -7.48 5.38
CA ASP A 70 4.21 -7.56 5.90
C ASP A 70 3.98 -8.85 6.70
N ARG A 71 3.19 -8.76 7.77
CA ARG A 71 2.96 -9.84 8.73
C ARG A 71 1.49 -10.02 9.00
N ILE A 72 0.96 -11.23 8.92
CA ILE A 72 -0.40 -11.51 9.36
C ILE A 72 -0.37 -12.06 10.78
N THR A 73 -1.26 -11.63 11.67
CA THR A 73 -1.36 -12.32 12.98
C THR A 73 -2.01 -13.68 12.80
N SER A 74 -1.69 -14.60 13.71
CA SER A 74 -2.27 -15.93 13.68
C SER A 74 -3.78 -15.95 13.83
N ARG A 75 -4.36 -15.01 14.59
CA ARG A 75 -5.81 -14.88 14.70
C ARG A 75 -6.45 -14.60 13.34
N LEU A 76 -5.97 -13.59 12.62
CA LEU A 76 -6.52 -13.25 11.31
C LEU A 76 -6.24 -14.33 10.27
N PHE A 77 -5.04 -14.90 10.27
CA PHE A 77 -4.69 -15.99 9.37
C PHE A 77 -5.64 -17.19 9.56
N LEU A 78 -5.85 -17.61 10.81
CA LEU A 78 -6.74 -18.73 11.13
C LEU A 78 -8.19 -18.41 10.74
N ALA A 79 -8.65 -17.17 10.89
CA ALA A 79 -9.96 -16.77 10.42
C ALA A 79 -10.11 -16.86 8.89
N VAL A 80 -9.12 -16.36 8.14
CA VAL A 80 -9.08 -16.49 6.67
C VAL A 80 -9.04 -17.96 6.25
N ALA A 81 -8.21 -18.77 6.92
CA ALA A 81 -8.09 -20.21 6.66
C ALA A 81 -9.41 -20.95 6.94
N LEU A 82 -10.07 -20.66 8.07
CA LEU A 82 -11.36 -21.24 8.42
C LEU A 82 -12.46 -20.88 7.41
N GLN A 83 -12.56 -19.61 7.02
CA GLN A 83 -13.54 -19.19 6.01
C GLN A 83 -13.25 -19.77 4.62
N THR A 84 -11.97 -20.01 4.31
CA THR A 84 -11.54 -20.69 3.09
C THR A 84 -12.02 -22.15 3.10
N VAL A 85 -11.73 -22.89 4.17
CA VAL A 85 -12.17 -24.29 4.31
C VAL A 85 -13.70 -24.41 4.35
N ASP A 86 -14.39 -23.49 5.04
CA ASP A 86 -15.86 -23.40 5.05
C ASP A 86 -16.46 -23.29 3.63
N GLN A 87 -15.78 -22.59 2.70
CA GLN A 87 -16.20 -22.48 1.30
C GLN A 87 -15.82 -23.70 0.46
N LEU A 88 -14.65 -24.29 0.71
CA LEU A 88 -14.24 -25.54 0.06
C LEU A 88 -15.13 -26.73 0.45
N MET A 89 -15.67 -26.75 1.67
CA MET A 89 -16.64 -27.77 2.08
C MET A 89 -18.00 -27.64 1.39
N LYS A 90 -18.34 -26.44 0.91
CA LYS A 90 -19.61 -26.16 0.20
C LYS A 90 -19.50 -26.35 -1.32
N SER A 91 -18.30 -26.60 -1.83
CA SER A 91 -18.02 -26.73 -3.26
C SER A 91 -17.18 -27.99 -3.51
N GLU A 92 -17.13 -28.45 -4.76
CA GLU A 92 -16.18 -29.50 -5.18
C GLU A 92 -14.90 -28.90 -5.80
N GLY A 93 -14.71 -27.58 -5.66
CA GLY A 93 -13.59 -26.87 -6.27
C GLY A 93 -12.23 -27.22 -5.65
N THR A 94 -11.17 -26.98 -6.42
CA THR A 94 -9.78 -27.19 -5.97
C THR A 94 -9.12 -25.85 -5.67
N LEU A 95 -8.52 -25.72 -4.48
CA LEU A 95 -7.65 -24.60 -4.11
C LEU A 95 -6.20 -24.95 -4.46
N PHE A 96 -5.65 -24.35 -5.49
CA PHE A 96 -4.30 -24.61 -5.99
C PHE A 96 -3.41 -23.37 -6.04
N SER A 97 -3.99 -22.18 -5.91
CA SER A 97 -3.29 -20.90 -5.88
C SER A 97 -3.78 -20.04 -4.72
N ARG A 98 -2.86 -19.37 -4.03
CA ARG A 98 -3.21 -18.38 -2.99
C ARG A 98 -4.04 -17.21 -3.54
N GLU A 99 -3.89 -16.93 -4.84
CA GLU A 99 -4.58 -15.84 -5.53
C GLU A 99 -6.07 -16.15 -5.77
N GLN A 100 -6.50 -17.39 -5.53
CA GLN A 100 -7.92 -17.75 -5.46
C GLN A 100 -8.56 -17.29 -4.14
N ILE A 101 -7.76 -17.07 -3.09
CA ILE A 101 -8.25 -16.53 -1.81
C ILE A 101 -8.32 -15.02 -1.95
N GLN A 102 -9.55 -14.51 -2.04
CA GLN A 102 -9.84 -13.09 -2.13
C GLN A 102 -10.70 -12.67 -0.94
N VAL A 103 -10.78 -11.38 -0.69
CA VAL A 103 -11.60 -10.82 0.40
C VAL A 103 -12.49 -9.71 -0.13
N LEU A 104 -13.70 -9.60 0.42
CA LEU A 104 -14.61 -8.51 0.07
C LEU A 104 -13.97 -7.17 0.44
N SER A 105 -13.84 -6.32 -0.57
CA SER A 105 -13.11 -5.07 -0.49
C SER A 105 -13.80 -4.01 0.37
N ARG A 106 -15.12 -4.10 0.57
CA ARG A 106 -15.91 -3.13 1.37
C ARG A 106 -16.41 -3.68 2.70
N ALA A 107 -16.08 -4.93 3.01
CA ALA A 107 -16.52 -5.53 4.26
C ALA A 107 -15.64 -4.99 5.40
N VAL A 108 -16.27 -4.56 6.50
CA VAL A 108 -15.58 -4.20 7.76
C VAL A 108 -14.99 -5.42 8.47
N HIS A 109 -15.44 -6.61 8.06
CA HIS A 109 -14.97 -7.92 8.51
C HIS A 109 -14.18 -8.62 7.40
N PRO A 110 -13.17 -9.45 7.72
CA PRO A 110 -12.62 -10.40 6.77
C PRO A 110 -13.73 -11.30 6.28
N THR A 111 -14.14 -11.11 5.03
CA THR A 111 -15.08 -12.00 4.36
C THR A 111 -14.37 -12.59 3.16
N VAL A 112 -13.91 -13.83 3.30
CA VAL A 112 -13.21 -14.54 2.24
C VAL A 112 -14.20 -14.90 1.12
N ARG A 113 -13.73 -14.83 -0.12
CA ARG A 113 -14.37 -15.39 -1.32
C ARG A 113 -13.33 -16.21 -2.09
N LEU A 114 -13.73 -17.37 -2.60
CA LEU A 114 -12.86 -18.20 -3.41
C LEU A 114 -13.18 -18.08 -4.90
N ASP A 115 -12.18 -17.71 -5.69
CA ASP A 115 -12.28 -17.71 -7.15
C ASP A 115 -12.10 -19.14 -7.70
N LEU A 116 -13.17 -19.93 -7.56
CA LEU A 116 -13.23 -21.30 -8.07
C LEU A 116 -13.75 -21.35 -9.50
N GLU A 117 -14.61 -20.40 -9.88
CA GLU A 117 -15.19 -20.31 -11.23
C GLU A 117 -14.17 -19.78 -12.26
N GLY A 118 -13.34 -18.81 -11.87
CA GLY A 118 -12.24 -18.28 -12.68
C GLY A 118 -11.02 -19.18 -12.76
N ALA A 119 -11.02 -20.35 -12.11
CA ALA A 119 -9.88 -21.27 -12.02
C ALA A 119 -9.25 -21.62 -13.38
N ALA A 120 -10.05 -21.75 -14.44
CA ALA A 120 -9.57 -22.07 -15.79
C ALA A 120 -8.72 -20.97 -16.44
N MET A 121 -8.81 -19.72 -15.95
CA MET A 121 -8.04 -18.58 -16.45
C MET A 121 -6.66 -18.47 -15.79
N TYR A 122 -6.38 -19.26 -14.75
CA TYR A 122 -5.06 -19.30 -14.12
C TYR A 122 -4.08 -20.10 -15.00
N LYS A 123 -2.88 -19.55 -15.18
CA LYS A 123 -1.83 -20.19 -15.99
C LYS A 123 -1.45 -21.59 -15.49
N ASP A 124 -1.47 -21.79 -14.17
CA ASP A 124 -1.06 -23.03 -13.50
C ASP A 124 -2.26 -23.78 -12.90
N VAL A 125 -3.38 -23.83 -13.64
CA VAL A 125 -4.61 -24.52 -13.19
C VAL A 125 -4.34 -25.98 -12.83
N LYS A 126 -4.86 -26.41 -11.68
CA LYS A 126 -4.77 -27.79 -11.19
C LYS A 126 -6.11 -28.25 -10.66
N LYS A 127 -6.40 -29.54 -10.81
CA LYS A 127 -7.60 -30.18 -10.28
C LYS A 127 -7.17 -31.36 -9.42
N ALA A 128 -7.73 -31.46 -8.22
CA ALA A 128 -7.51 -32.61 -7.36
C ALA A 128 -8.22 -33.85 -7.93
N ALA A 129 -7.58 -35.02 -7.84
CA ALA A 129 -8.17 -36.30 -8.25
C ALA A 129 -9.18 -36.83 -7.23
N ASP A 130 -8.97 -36.55 -5.95
CA ASP A 130 -9.81 -37.01 -4.85
C ASP A 130 -9.81 -36.01 -3.66
N GLU A 131 -10.60 -36.33 -2.63
CA GLU A 131 -10.72 -35.50 -1.43
C GLU A 131 -9.39 -35.34 -0.68
N ALA A 132 -8.58 -36.40 -0.61
CA ALA A 132 -7.31 -36.36 0.11
C ALA A 132 -6.30 -35.43 -0.59
N GLU A 133 -6.26 -35.46 -1.92
CA GLU A 133 -5.47 -34.51 -2.70
C GLU A 133 -6.01 -33.09 -2.57
N ARG A 134 -7.34 -32.90 -2.58
CA ARG A 134 -7.97 -31.59 -2.40
C ARG A 134 -7.59 -30.95 -1.07
N VAL A 135 -7.61 -31.73 0.00
CA VAL A 135 -7.18 -31.32 1.34
C VAL A 135 -5.68 -30.98 1.34
N ARG A 136 -4.82 -31.84 0.78
CA ARG A 136 -3.38 -31.58 0.67
C ARG A 136 -3.09 -30.26 -0.04
N MET A 137 -3.74 -30.02 -1.17
CA MET A 137 -3.55 -28.79 -1.95
C MET A 137 -4.02 -27.54 -1.19
N ALA A 138 -5.15 -27.62 -0.49
CA ALA A 138 -5.60 -26.52 0.36
C ALA A 138 -4.62 -26.24 1.50
N GLN A 139 -4.09 -27.28 2.17
CA GLN A 139 -3.06 -27.14 3.20
C GLN A 139 -1.79 -26.48 2.62
N GLU A 140 -1.33 -26.89 1.44
CA GLU A 140 -0.16 -26.29 0.78
C GLU A 140 -0.36 -24.81 0.43
N VAL A 141 -1.54 -24.44 -0.06
CA VAL A 141 -1.86 -23.04 -0.38
C VAL A 141 -1.93 -22.19 0.90
N LEU A 142 -2.60 -22.68 1.95
CA LEU A 142 -2.70 -21.98 3.23
C LEU A 142 -1.34 -21.89 3.93
N LEU A 143 -0.50 -22.92 3.82
CA LEU A 143 0.87 -22.89 4.35
C LEU A 143 1.71 -21.81 3.65
N LYS A 144 1.68 -21.75 2.32
CA LYS A 144 2.34 -20.68 1.55
C LYS A 144 1.82 -19.30 1.91
N LEU A 145 0.52 -19.17 2.16
CA LEU A 145 -0.07 -17.92 2.60
C LEU A 145 0.49 -17.50 3.96
N ALA A 146 0.58 -18.43 4.92
CA ALA A 146 1.15 -18.18 6.23
C ALA A 146 2.64 -17.83 6.18
N GLU A 147 3.41 -18.55 5.37
CA GLU A 147 4.84 -18.28 5.13
C GLU A 147 5.04 -16.89 4.52
N THR A 148 4.22 -16.51 3.53
CA THR A 148 4.27 -15.17 2.93
C THR A 148 3.92 -14.10 3.97
N GLY A 149 3.01 -14.39 4.89
CA GLY A 149 2.65 -13.53 6.01
C GLY A 149 3.58 -13.64 7.23
N GLN A 150 4.75 -14.26 7.09
CA GLN A 150 5.79 -14.42 8.11
C GLN A 150 5.33 -15.12 9.41
N LEU A 151 4.40 -16.08 9.34
CA LEU A 151 3.99 -16.92 10.47
C LEU A 151 4.85 -18.19 10.56
N SER A 152 5.60 -18.37 11.65
CA SER A 152 6.51 -19.53 11.81
C SER A 152 5.99 -20.63 12.75
N ASP A 153 5.38 -20.26 13.89
CA ASP A 153 5.21 -21.21 15.02
C ASP A 153 3.77 -21.72 15.18
N GLU A 154 2.79 -21.01 14.62
CA GLU A 154 1.36 -21.22 14.89
C GLU A 154 0.64 -22.01 13.77
N ILE A 155 1.39 -22.45 12.76
CA ILE A 155 0.91 -23.17 11.56
C ILE A 155 0.92 -24.70 11.68
N THR A 156 1.11 -25.23 12.90
CA THR A 156 1.14 -26.68 13.18
C THR A 156 -0.07 -27.46 12.63
N PRO A 157 -1.32 -26.95 12.69
CA PRO A 157 -2.47 -27.63 12.10
C PRO A 157 -2.32 -27.92 10.60
N LEU A 158 -1.68 -27.03 9.84
CA LEU A 158 -1.50 -27.18 8.39
C LEU A 158 -0.44 -28.21 8.02
N LYS A 159 0.49 -28.49 8.92
CA LYS A 159 1.54 -29.51 8.75
C LYS A 159 1.04 -30.92 9.12
N THR A 160 -0.11 -31.01 9.80
CA THR A 160 -0.69 -32.29 10.20
C THR A 160 -1.45 -32.90 9.03
N LYS A 161 -1.11 -34.14 8.67
CA LYS A 161 -1.81 -34.85 7.59
C LYS A 161 -3.27 -35.10 7.98
N THR A 162 -4.20 -34.54 7.21
CA THR A 162 -5.65 -34.72 7.38
C THR A 162 -6.24 -35.48 6.20
N LYS A 163 -7.33 -36.22 6.41
CA LYS A 163 -7.97 -37.06 5.38
C LYS A 163 -9.19 -36.41 4.74
N SER A 164 -9.77 -35.39 5.39
CA SER A 164 -10.98 -34.70 4.91
C SER A 164 -10.95 -33.21 5.24
N MET A 165 -11.73 -32.41 4.51
CA MET A 165 -11.89 -30.98 4.82
C MET A 165 -12.49 -30.73 6.21
N SER A 166 -13.37 -31.63 6.69
CA SER A 166 -13.95 -31.55 8.03
C SER A 166 -12.88 -31.69 9.13
N GLU A 167 -11.98 -32.66 9.00
CA GLU A 167 -10.86 -32.84 9.93
C GLU A 167 -9.93 -31.61 9.93
N LEU A 168 -9.60 -31.07 8.75
CA LEU A 168 -8.79 -29.86 8.63
C LEU A 168 -9.48 -28.66 9.32
N ARG A 169 -10.79 -28.50 9.10
CA ARG A 169 -11.59 -27.44 9.72
C ARG A 169 -11.57 -27.54 11.24
N GLU A 170 -11.76 -28.73 11.81
CA GLU A 170 -11.75 -28.95 13.26
C GLU A 170 -10.39 -28.61 13.89
N LEU A 171 -9.29 -28.98 13.23
CA LEU A 171 -7.94 -28.62 13.70
C LEU A 171 -7.72 -27.11 13.68
N LEU A 172 -8.10 -26.43 12.60
CA LEU A 172 -7.99 -24.97 12.50
C LEU A 172 -8.87 -24.27 13.54
N LEU A 173 -10.09 -24.75 13.76
CA LEU A 173 -11.04 -24.17 14.72
C LEU A 173 -10.53 -24.33 16.15
N LYS A 174 -9.96 -25.49 16.47
CA LYS A 174 -9.33 -25.72 17.77
C LYS A 174 -8.18 -24.74 18.04
N SER A 175 -7.33 -24.50 17.04
CA SER A 175 -6.26 -23.49 17.14
C SER A 175 -6.80 -22.07 17.25
N TYR A 176 -7.86 -21.74 16.51
CA TYR A 176 -8.51 -20.44 16.60
C TYR A 176 -9.14 -20.21 17.98
N ASN A 177 -9.86 -21.18 18.53
CA ASN A 177 -10.50 -21.09 19.85
C ASN A 177 -9.47 -20.91 20.99
N ALA A 178 -8.22 -21.33 20.79
CA ALA A 178 -7.15 -21.07 21.76
C ALA A 178 -6.71 -19.60 21.79
N LEU A 179 -6.89 -18.87 20.68
CA LEU A 179 -6.61 -17.43 20.58
C LEU A 179 -7.84 -16.56 20.86
N GLU A 180 -9.02 -17.03 20.45
CA GLU A 180 -10.29 -16.30 20.54
C GLU A 180 -11.40 -17.26 21.03
N PRO A 181 -11.63 -17.34 22.35
CA PRO A 181 -12.54 -18.32 22.95
C PRO A 181 -13.99 -18.25 22.48
N SER A 182 -14.41 -17.11 21.90
CA SER A 182 -15.75 -16.99 21.30
C SER A 182 -15.96 -17.94 20.12
N GLY A 183 -14.87 -18.35 19.44
CA GLY A 183 -14.91 -19.18 18.25
C GLY A 183 -15.54 -18.51 17.03
N ASP A 184 -15.86 -17.22 17.12
CA ASP A 184 -16.49 -16.47 16.03
C ASP A 184 -15.43 -15.88 15.10
N HIS A 185 -14.99 -16.71 14.14
CA HIS A 185 -14.02 -16.32 13.11
C HIS A 185 -14.61 -15.46 11.99
N LYS A 186 -15.90 -15.09 12.06
CA LYS A 186 -16.59 -14.26 11.05
C LYS A 186 -16.85 -12.85 11.53
N SER A 187 -16.97 -12.64 12.83
CA SER A 187 -17.23 -11.32 13.41
C SER A 187 -15.97 -10.51 13.73
N LEU A 188 -14.77 -11.01 13.36
CA LEU A 188 -13.53 -10.25 13.49
C LEU A 188 -13.61 -8.94 12.71
N PHE A 189 -13.12 -7.84 13.28
CA PHE A 189 -12.96 -6.58 12.55
C PHE A 189 -11.56 -6.50 11.95
N TRP A 190 -11.43 -5.75 10.87
CA TRP A 190 -10.13 -5.41 10.31
C TRP A 190 -9.33 -4.46 11.22
N LYS A 191 -8.58 -4.99 12.17
CA LYS A 191 -7.80 -4.17 13.10
C LYS A 191 -6.34 -4.03 12.65
N GLY A 192 -5.71 -2.89 12.93
CA GLY A 192 -4.41 -2.50 12.32
C GLY A 192 -4.50 -2.16 10.82
N MET A 193 -5.67 -2.35 10.22
CA MET A 193 -5.95 -2.15 8.80
C MET A 193 -6.65 -0.84 8.45
N CYS A 194 -6.85 -0.01 9.48
CA CYS A 194 -7.28 1.36 9.31
C CYS A 194 -6.28 2.10 8.37
N ARG A 195 -6.75 2.58 7.21
CA ARG A 195 -5.99 3.47 6.32
C ARG A 195 -6.20 4.92 6.80
N PRO A 196 -5.18 5.61 7.32
CA PRO A 196 -5.32 6.98 7.80
C PRO A 196 -5.75 7.90 6.66
N LEU A 197 -6.67 8.83 6.94
CA LEU A 197 -7.14 9.78 5.94
C LEU A 197 -6.16 10.95 5.87
N ILE A 198 -5.46 11.11 4.75
CA ILE A 198 -4.67 12.31 4.48
C ILE A 198 -5.59 13.38 3.91
N ALA A 199 -5.65 14.53 4.58
CA ALA A 199 -6.51 15.65 4.23
C ALA A 199 -5.76 16.99 4.34
N MET A 200 -6.39 18.06 3.88
CA MET A 200 -5.95 19.42 4.15
C MET A 200 -6.66 19.96 5.40
N SER A 201 -5.90 20.58 6.28
CA SER A 201 -6.45 21.35 7.40
C SER A 201 -6.88 22.75 6.95
N SER A 202 -7.69 23.41 7.78
CA SER A 202 -8.08 24.82 7.61
C SER A 202 -6.88 25.80 7.54
N LYS A 203 -5.70 25.39 7.99
CA LYS A 203 -4.45 26.16 7.92
C LYS A 203 -3.62 25.85 6.66
N ASN A 204 -4.20 25.16 5.67
CA ASN A 204 -3.49 24.74 4.46
C ASN A 204 -2.24 23.89 4.78
N GLN A 205 -2.41 22.93 5.68
CA GLN A 205 -1.40 21.94 6.04
C GLN A 205 -1.95 20.55 5.77
N VAL A 206 -1.09 19.67 5.24
CA VAL A 206 -1.37 18.24 5.11
C VAL A 206 -1.42 17.60 6.50
N VAL A 207 -2.55 17.00 6.83
CA VAL A 207 -2.82 16.34 8.12
C VAL A 207 -3.38 14.94 7.91
N VAL A 208 -3.25 14.11 8.94
CA VAL A 208 -4.02 12.88 9.08
C VAL A 208 -5.31 13.18 9.85
N GLY A 209 -6.41 12.56 9.44
CA GLY A 209 -7.68 12.47 10.17
C GLY A 209 -8.68 13.60 9.87
N PRO A 210 -9.98 13.31 9.77
CA PRO A 210 -11.03 14.27 10.08
C PRO A 210 -11.24 14.38 11.61
N GLU A 211 -11.90 15.43 12.09
CA GLU A 211 -12.14 15.74 13.53
C GLU A 211 -13.14 14.77 14.24
N GLU A 212 -13.26 13.51 13.83
CA GLU A 212 -14.23 12.55 14.40
C GLU A 212 -13.71 11.79 15.63
N LYS A 213 -14.66 11.27 16.43
CA LYS A 213 -14.46 11.07 17.88
C LYS A 213 -13.82 9.75 18.33
N LEU A 214 -13.66 8.73 17.46
CA LEU A 214 -13.06 7.44 17.84
C LEU A 214 -12.20 6.85 16.69
N VAL A 215 -10.89 7.05 16.77
CA VAL A 215 -9.90 6.55 15.81
C VAL A 215 -8.81 5.74 16.50
N CYS A 216 -8.32 4.70 15.82
CA CYS A 216 -7.12 3.93 16.21
C CYS A 216 -5.92 4.89 16.30
N GLY A 217 -4.88 4.57 17.09
CA GLY A 217 -3.68 5.41 17.19
C GLY A 217 -3.03 5.75 15.84
N ARG A 218 -3.13 4.84 14.85
CA ARG A 218 -2.67 5.06 13.47
C ARG A 218 -3.46 6.13 12.71
N CYS A 219 -4.73 6.32 13.06
CA CYS A 219 -5.65 7.31 12.46
C CYS A 219 -5.83 8.55 13.34
N GLU A 220 -5.08 8.67 14.43
CA GLU A 220 -5.10 9.86 15.29
C GLU A 220 -4.72 11.11 14.49
N PRO A 221 -5.45 12.23 14.64
CA PRO A 221 -5.14 13.42 13.88
C PRO A 221 -3.75 13.99 14.17
N GLY A 222 -3.07 14.46 13.14
CA GLY A 222 -1.76 15.07 13.28
C GLY A 222 -1.17 15.58 11.98
N ARG A 223 -0.03 16.26 12.06
CA ARG A 223 0.61 16.85 10.89
C ARG A 223 1.39 15.79 10.12
N VAL A 224 1.25 15.78 8.79
CA VAL A 224 2.06 14.94 7.92
C VAL A 224 3.39 15.64 7.66
N VAL A 225 4.49 15.01 8.09
CA VAL A 225 5.87 15.51 7.90
C VAL A 225 6.72 14.63 6.98
N SER A 226 6.27 13.40 6.74
CA SER A 226 6.84 12.42 5.82
C SER A 226 5.75 11.49 5.30
N LEU A 227 6.07 10.67 4.29
CA LEU A 227 5.18 9.69 3.68
C LEU A 227 5.77 8.27 3.84
N PRO A 228 5.88 7.74 5.07
CA PRO A 228 6.63 6.51 5.37
C PRO A 228 5.88 5.23 4.97
N ALA A 229 5.22 5.19 3.81
CA ALA A 229 4.63 3.95 3.30
C ALA A 229 5.68 3.15 2.52
N TRP A 230 5.77 1.85 2.79
CA TRP A 230 6.54 0.95 1.93
C TRP A 230 6.10 1.12 0.47
N ASN A 231 7.05 1.50 -0.37
CA ASN A 231 6.81 1.83 -1.76
C ASN A 231 8.06 1.54 -2.59
N SER A 232 7.93 1.59 -3.91
CA SER A 232 9.02 1.32 -4.84
C SER A 232 10.27 2.20 -4.62
N VAL A 233 10.13 3.45 -4.16
CA VAL A 233 11.27 4.31 -3.80
C VAL A 233 12.04 3.73 -2.62
N ILE A 234 11.34 3.29 -1.58
CA ILE A 234 11.96 2.64 -0.41
C ILE A 234 12.63 1.34 -0.84
N ASP A 235 11.92 0.50 -1.58
CA ASP A 235 12.44 -0.77 -2.12
C ASP A 235 13.69 -0.57 -2.99
N THR A 236 13.68 0.42 -3.89
CA THR A 236 14.84 0.79 -4.72
C THR A 236 16.01 1.26 -3.85
N ALA A 237 15.74 2.09 -2.83
CA ALA A 237 16.75 2.48 -1.87
C ALA A 237 17.35 1.21 -1.22
N MET A 238 16.52 0.38 -0.59
CA MET A 238 16.88 -0.81 0.19
C MET A 238 17.67 -1.87 -0.59
N ASN A 239 17.40 -2.02 -1.89
CA ASN A 239 18.07 -3.03 -2.72
C ASN A 239 19.44 -2.60 -3.26
N ASN A 240 19.82 -1.32 -3.11
CA ASN A 240 21.09 -0.82 -3.62
C ASN A 240 22.28 -1.18 -2.71
N LYS A 241 22.77 -2.42 -2.83
CA LYS A 241 23.85 -3.03 -2.02
C LYS A 241 25.09 -2.17 -1.78
N TYR A 242 25.37 -1.19 -2.64
CA TYR A 242 26.54 -0.31 -2.50
C TYR A 242 26.42 0.69 -1.34
N LEU A 243 25.20 0.95 -0.84
CA LEU A 243 24.95 1.88 0.27
C LEU A 243 24.68 1.17 1.58
N TRP A 244 24.13 -0.05 1.53
CA TRP A 244 23.83 -0.86 2.70
C TRP A 244 25.10 -1.58 3.15
N ARG A 245 25.92 -0.92 3.97
CA ARG A 245 27.06 -1.53 4.69
C ARG A 245 26.61 -2.53 5.76
N GLY A 246 25.70 -3.45 5.42
CA GLY A 246 25.19 -4.49 6.31
C GLY A 246 24.28 -4.02 7.45
N ALA A 247 23.90 -2.74 7.51
CA ALA A 247 22.91 -2.26 8.48
C ALA A 247 21.54 -2.85 8.16
N SER A 248 20.89 -3.45 9.16
CA SER A 248 19.49 -3.85 9.03
C SER A 248 18.64 -2.59 8.92
N TRP A 249 17.59 -2.62 8.11
CA TRP A 249 16.60 -1.54 8.05
C TRP A 249 16.09 -1.10 9.44
N ARG A 250 15.94 -2.06 10.36
CA ARG A 250 15.52 -1.77 11.74
C ARG A 250 16.50 -0.86 12.48
N ASP A 251 17.78 -0.91 12.12
CA ASP A 251 18.83 -0.09 12.73
C ASP A 251 18.87 1.32 12.15
N LEU A 252 18.15 1.57 11.05
CA LEU A 252 18.12 2.84 10.33
C LEU A 252 16.91 3.71 10.69
N VAL A 253 15.95 3.13 11.40
CA VAL A 253 14.83 3.84 12.03
C VAL A 253 15.14 3.94 13.52
N PRO A 254 15.46 5.15 14.05
CA PRO A 254 15.69 5.36 15.47
C PRO A 254 14.58 4.74 16.32
N GLU A 255 14.93 4.17 17.47
CA GLU A 255 13.98 3.41 18.30
C GLU A 255 12.77 4.23 18.76
N HIS A 256 12.91 5.55 18.91
CA HIS A 256 11.81 6.46 19.24
C HIS A 256 10.92 6.82 18.03
N LEU A 257 11.33 6.44 16.81
CA LEU A 257 10.55 6.49 15.56
C LEU A 257 10.08 5.08 15.13
N ARG A 258 10.43 4.04 15.90
CA ARG A 258 9.77 2.73 15.83
C ARG A 258 8.44 2.91 16.55
N LEU A 259 7.41 3.18 15.75
CA LEU A 259 6.10 3.70 16.16
C LEU A 259 5.35 2.76 17.14
N PRO A 260 4.19 3.16 17.73
CA PRO A 260 3.83 4.50 18.25
C PRO A 260 3.62 4.71 19.77
N LEU A 261 3.97 5.93 20.18
CA LEU A 261 3.02 6.87 20.79
C LEU A 261 3.21 8.20 20.03
N LYS A 262 2.20 8.66 19.28
CA LYS A 262 2.18 9.89 18.44
C LYS A 262 2.75 9.78 17.02
N GLU A 263 2.19 8.89 16.21
CA GLU A 263 2.54 8.65 14.80
C GLU A 263 2.46 9.87 13.85
N TRP A 264 1.92 11.02 14.28
CA TRP A 264 1.83 12.26 13.47
C TRP A 264 2.02 13.57 14.26
N VAL A 265 2.31 13.50 15.56
CA VAL A 265 2.28 14.69 16.43
C VAL A 265 3.62 14.87 17.10
N ALA A 266 4.30 15.97 16.78
CA ALA A 266 5.40 16.51 17.56
C ALA A 266 4.88 16.92 18.94
N GLY A 267 4.73 15.95 19.83
CA GLY A 267 4.19 16.14 21.16
C GLY A 267 5.25 15.87 22.22
N GLY A 268 6.08 16.88 22.49
CA GLY A 268 6.96 16.93 23.65
C GLY A 268 8.44 16.99 23.29
N GLY A 269 8.98 18.21 23.21
CA GLY A 269 10.38 18.49 22.85
C GLY A 269 10.49 18.98 21.41
N ALA A 270 11.20 20.09 21.22
CA ALA A 270 11.40 20.67 19.90
C ALA A 270 12.07 19.65 18.96
N PHE A 271 11.32 19.17 17.97
CA PHE A 271 11.91 18.54 16.80
C PHE A 271 12.62 19.64 16.01
N THR A 272 13.93 19.74 16.16
CA THR A 272 14.76 20.54 15.27
C THR A 272 15.04 19.67 14.04
N PRO A 273 14.90 20.19 12.82
CA PRO A 273 15.35 19.54 11.58
C PRO A 273 16.83 19.12 11.55
N GLY A 274 17.58 19.33 12.64
CA GLY A 274 18.97 18.90 12.84
C GLY A 274 19.15 17.78 13.87
N GLY A 275 18.07 17.19 14.42
CA GLY A 275 18.15 15.93 15.15
C GLY A 275 18.34 14.77 14.17
N GLU A 276 19.39 13.98 14.38
CA GLU A 276 19.87 12.92 13.48
C GLU A 276 18.80 11.82 13.25
N TRP A 277 17.86 12.08 12.35
CA TRP A 277 17.59 11.09 11.33
C TRP A 277 18.95 10.79 10.67
N PRO A 278 19.29 9.58 10.23
CA PRO A 278 20.34 9.48 9.23
C PRO A 278 19.81 10.22 8.00
N ALA A 279 20.04 11.53 7.95
CA ALA A 279 19.88 12.33 6.76
C ALA A 279 20.87 11.67 5.81
N TRP A 280 20.33 10.90 4.88
CA TRP A 280 21.13 10.09 3.98
C TRP A 280 22.00 11.07 3.20
N GLU A 281 23.31 11.00 3.42
CA GLU A 281 24.26 11.97 2.88
C GLU A 281 24.27 11.97 1.34
N ASP A 282 23.78 10.89 0.72
CA ASP A 282 23.61 10.81 -0.72
C ASP A 282 22.33 10.06 -1.12
N MET A 283 21.34 10.78 -1.64
CA MET A 283 20.13 10.24 -2.30
C MET A 283 20.12 10.50 -3.80
N ARG A 284 21.24 11.00 -4.38
CA ARG A 284 21.29 11.50 -5.77
C ARG A 284 21.05 10.43 -6.82
N PHE A 285 21.34 9.17 -6.51
CA PHE A 285 21.16 8.04 -7.41
C PHE A 285 19.73 7.49 -7.41
N LEU A 286 18.94 7.77 -6.36
CA LEU A 286 17.68 7.06 -6.11
C LEU A 286 16.60 7.44 -7.12
N TRP A 287 16.43 8.74 -7.38
CA TRP A 287 15.46 9.20 -8.38
C TRP A 287 15.78 8.71 -9.81
N PRO A 288 17.03 8.78 -10.31
CA PRO A 288 17.39 8.16 -11.60
C PRO A 288 17.06 6.67 -11.71
N GLN A 289 17.35 5.88 -10.67
CA GLN A 289 17.02 4.45 -10.66
C GLN A 289 15.52 4.22 -10.72
N GLU A 290 14.76 5.04 -10.00
CA GLU A 290 13.31 4.94 -9.96
C GLU A 290 12.65 5.38 -11.28
N VAL A 291 13.22 6.37 -11.97
CA VAL A 291 12.82 6.74 -13.34
C VAL A 291 12.99 5.55 -14.30
N GLU A 292 14.13 4.86 -14.26
CA GLU A 292 14.35 3.68 -15.12
C GLU A 292 13.45 2.49 -14.76
N ARG A 293 13.18 2.27 -13.46
CA ARG A 293 12.20 1.27 -13.02
C ARG A 293 10.81 1.59 -13.57
N ALA A 294 10.35 2.82 -13.35
CA ALA A 294 9.03 3.29 -13.77
C ALA A 294 8.86 3.21 -15.29
N LYS A 295 9.90 3.52 -16.08
CA LYS A 295 9.91 3.38 -17.54
C LYS A 295 9.49 1.99 -18.01
N GLY A 296 10.05 0.93 -17.43
CA GLY A 296 9.69 -0.45 -17.78
C GLY A 296 8.22 -0.78 -17.46
N CYS A 297 7.72 -0.29 -16.33
CA CYS A 297 6.32 -0.43 -15.94
C CYS A 297 5.39 0.35 -16.89
N ILE A 298 5.75 1.58 -17.27
CA ILE A 298 4.99 2.42 -18.19
C ILE A 298 4.92 1.80 -19.58
N GLN A 299 6.02 1.25 -20.09
CA GLN A 299 6.03 0.53 -21.37
C GLN A 299 5.14 -0.70 -21.36
N THR A 300 5.10 -1.42 -20.23
CA THR A 300 4.21 -2.58 -20.06
C THR A 300 2.75 -2.13 -20.05
N GLU A 301 2.44 -1.04 -19.34
CA GLU A 301 1.10 -0.45 -19.30
C GLU A 301 0.67 0.10 -20.66
N ALA A 302 1.59 0.72 -21.40
CA ALA A 302 1.33 1.20 -22.76
C ALA A 302 0.89 0.06 -23.69
N LYS A 303 1.61 -1.07 -23.65
CA LYS A 303 1.22 -2.29 -24.40
C LYS A 303 -0.15 -2.81 -23.97
N LYS A 304 -0.44 -2.84 -22.67
CA LYS A 304 -1.74 -3.28 -22.12
C LYS A 304 -2.89 -2.39 -22.58
N GLN A 305 -2.67 -1.07 -22.64
CA GLN A 305 -3.67 -0.09 -23.07
C GLN A 305 -3.78 0.06 -24.59
N GLY A 306 -2.88 -0.56 -25.36
CA GLY A 306 -2.80 -0.43 -26.82
C GLY A 306 -2.40 0.98 -27.26
N VAL A 307 -1.49 1.62 -26.53
CA VAL A 307 -1.01 2.99 -26.75
C VAL A 307 0.52 3.02 -26.77
N ASP A 308 1.08 4.12 -27.27
CA ASP A 308 2.53 4.33 -27.24
C ASP A 308 2.97 4.96 -25.91
N SER A 309 4.28 4.90 -25.66
CA SER A 309 4.92 5.64 -24.57
C SER A 309 6.20 6.29 -25.08
N ASP A 310 6.50 7.51 -24.65
CA ASP A 310 7.78 8.16 -24.97
C ASP A 310 8.29 9.02 -23.82
N GLU A 311 9.55 9.44 -23.93
CA GLU A 311 10.13 10.43 -23.05
C GLU A 311 9.35 11.75 -23.16
N TYR A 312 9.07 12.28 -21.98
CA TYR A 312 8.21 13.42 -21.73
C TYR A 312 9.07 14.53 -21.12
N PRO A 313 8.91 15.80 -21.54
CA PRO A 313 9.81 16.88 -21.12
C PRO A 313 9.95 16.97 -19.60
N TRP A 314 11.18 17.13 -19.13
CA TRP A 314 11.51 17.23 -17.70
C TRP A 314 10.82 18.41 -17.03
N VAL A 315 10.58 19.50 -17.76
CA VAL A 315 9.78 20.64 -17.29
C VAL A 315 8.34 20.27 -16.91
N GLY A 316 7.83 19.16 -17.46
CA GLY A 316 6.52 18.62 -17.12
C GLY A 316 6.59 17.53 -16.06
N ALA A 317 7.76 17.08 -15.64
CA ALA A 317 7.90 15.96 -14.70
C ALA A 317 7.64 16.41 -13.26
N PHE A 318 8.09 17.61 -12.86
CA PHE A 318 7.82 18.13 -11.52
C PHE A 318 7.93 19.65 -11.48
N LEU A 319 7.03 20.31 -10.74
CA LEU A 319 6.99 21.77 -10.56
C LEU A 319 7.03 22.09 -9.06
N PRO A 320 8.23 22.20 -8.45
CA PRO A 320 8.37 22.51 -7.04
C PRO A 320 7.79 23.87 -6.68
N ARG A 321 7.29 24.00 -5.44
CA ARG A 321 6.81 25.29 -4.96
C ARG A 321 7.95 26.27 -4.74
N GLY A 322 7.84 27.45 -5.35
CA GLY A 322 8.73 28.58 -5.08
C GLY A 322 10.11 28.47 -5.72
N GLU A 323 10.42 27.36 -6.38
CA GLU A 323 11.64 27.19 -7.16
C GLU A 323 11.35 27.43 -8.65
N CYS A 324 12.15 28.30 -9.25
CA CYS A 324 12.15 28.46 -10.71
C CYS A 324 13.02 27.37 -11.33
N ILE A 325 12.43 26.22 -11.64
CA ILE A 325 13.08 25.26 -12.54
C ILE A 325 13.19 25.93 -13.93
N SER A 326 14.38 25.87 -14.52
CA SER A 326 14.61 26.39 -15.88
C SER A 326 13.66 25.75 -16.88
N TYR A 327 13.25 26.53 -17.88
CA TYR A 327 12.37 26.05 -18.96
C TYR A 327 13.12 25.29 -20.06
N GLU A 328 14.45 25.24 -20.00
CA GLU A 328 15.28 24.40 -20.89
C GLU A 328 15.31 22.97 -20.34
N ASP A 329 15.00 21.98 -21.19
CA ASP A 329 14.77 20.58 -20.78
C ASP A 329 15.96 19.97 -20.01
N ASP A 330 17.19 20.18 -20.48
CA ASP A 330 18.40 19.71 -19.79
C ASP A 330 18.59 20.36 -18.43
N ARG A 331 18.35 21.67 -18.32
CA ARG A 331 18.43 22.37 -17.03
C ARG A 331 17.27 22.01 -16.10
N ALA A 332 16.11 21.66 -16.66
CA ALA A 332 14.97 21.17 -15.89
C ALA A 332 15.28 19.81 -15.28
N ARG A 333 15.89 18.91 -16.06
CA ARG A 333 16.42 17.64 -15.58
C ARG A 333 17.40 17.85 -14.43
N ASP A 334 18.40 18.71 -14.62
CA ASP A 334 19.41 18.98 -13.60
C ASP A 334 18.79 19.58 -12.32
N GLY A 335 17.81 20.48 -12.48
CA GLY A 335 17.03 21.03 -11.37
C GLY A 335 16.26 19.96 -10.59
N ILE A 336 15.54 19.08 -11.28
CA ILE A 336 14.81 17.97 -10.65
C ILE A 336 15.77 17.01 -9.93
N TYR A 337 16.91 16.69 -10.54
CA TYR A 337 17.93 15.86 -9.89
C TYR A 337 18.63 16.55 -8.72
N ALA A 338 18.66 17.88 -8.67
CA ALA A 338 19.12 18.62 -7.50
C ALA A 338 18.06 18.65 -6.38
N THR A 339 16.78 18.83 -6.72
CA THR A 339 15.69 19.00 -5.74
C THR A 339 15.16 17.67 -5.17
N MET A 340 15.03 16.60 -5.97
CA MET A 340 14.44 15.33 -5.48
C MET A 340 15.19 14.68 -4.32
N PRO A 341 16.53 14.63 -4.30
CA PRO A 341 17.28 14.10 -3.16
C PRO A 341 16.91 14.75 -1.83
N ASP A 342 16.60 16.05 -1.83
CA ASP A 342 16.23 16.80 -0.63
C ASP A 342 14.85 16.41 -0.06
N HIS A 343 13.93 15.93 -0.91
CA HIS A 343 12.66 15.34 -0.46
C HIS A 343 12.83 13.87 -0.10
N LEU A 344 13.63 13.12 -0.87
CA LEU A 344 13.85 11.70 -0.69
C LEU A 344 14.56 11.38 0.62
N ARG A 345 15.54 12.19 1.05
CA ARG A 345 16.23 12.05 2.34
C ARG A 345 15.28 12.06 3.54
N PHE A 346 14.07 12.62 3.36
CA PHE A 346 13.03 12.74 4.39
C PHE A 346 11.81 11.87 4.11
N TRP A 347 11.89 10.93 3.17
CA TRP A 347 10.77 10.07 2.74
C TRP A 347 9.52 10.87 2.37
N ARG A 348 9.72 12.01 1.70
CA ARG A 348 8.63 12.88 1.25
C ARG A 348 8.20 12.61 -0.18
N VAL A 349 8.80 11.63 -0.84
CA VAL A 349 8.43 11.17 -2.17
C VAL A 349 7.95 9.74 -2.08
N ALA A 350 6.75 9.48 -2.58
CA ALA A 350 6.18 8.15 -2.63
C ALA A 350 5.41 7.95 -3.93
N ASN A 351 5.45 6.74 -4.51
CA ASN A 351 4.55 6.40 -5.61
C ASN A 351 3.08 6.45 -5.13
N LEU A 352 2.21 7.12 -5.90
CA LEU A 352 0.80 7.33 -5.54
C LEU A 352 0.05 6.01 -5.32
N GLY A 353 0.26 5.02 -6.19
CA GLY A 353 -0.39 3.72 -6.09
C GLY A 353 0.00 2.98 -4.82
N HIS A 354 1.28 3.06 -4.42
CA HIS A 354 1.75 2.50 -3.15
C HIS A 354 1.23 3.27 -1.94
N LEU A 355 1.14 4.59 -2.05
CA LEU A 355 0.68 5.45 -0.97
C LEU A 355 -0.80 5.18 -0.65
N ILE A 356 -1.65 5.05 -1.68
CA ILE A 356 -3.07 4.72 -1.54
C ILE A 356 -3.29 3.33 -0.92
N LYS A 357 -2.37 2.38 -1.08
CA LYS A 357 -2.45 1.08 -0.36
C LYS A 357 -2.31 1.24 1.15
N SER A 358 -1.70 2.33 1.62
CA SER A 358 -1.44 2.58 3.04
C SER A 358 -2.30 3.70 3.65
N TYR A 359 -2.83 4.59 2.81
CA TYR A 359 -3.57 5.80 3.20
C TYR A 359 -4.85 5.97 2.38
N ARG A 360 -5.82 6.68 2.97
CA ARG A 360 -6.93 7.29 2.23
C ARG A 360 -6.58 8.75 1.96
N PHE A 361 -7.29 9.36 1.03
CA PHE A 361 -7.16 10.79 0.77
C PHE A 361 -8.52 11.46 0.88
N SER A 362 -8.54 12.75 1.26
CA SER A 362 -9.73 13.56 1.05
C SER A 362 -9.88 13.86 -0.44
N GLU A 363 -11.12 14.13 -0.87
CA GLU A 363 -11.42 14.55 -2.25
C GLU A 363 -10.60 15.79 -2.64
N GLU A 364 -10.50 16.77 -1.74
CA GLU A 364 -9.67 17.98 -1.93
C GLU A 364 -8.21 17.65 -2.25
N VAL A 365 -7.60 16.67 -1.58
CA VAL A 365 -6.21 16.28 -1.86
C VAL A 365 -6.10 15.63 -3.23
N ILE A 366 -7.02 14.76 -3.62
CA ILE A 366 -6.98 14.13 -4.94
C ILE A 366 -7.21 15.15 -6.05
N ASP A 367 -8.16 16.08 -5.88
CA ASP A 367 -8.43 17.13 -6.85
C ASP A 367 -7.20 18.04 -7.05
N MET A 368 -6.44 18.33 -5.98
CA MET A 368 -5.17 19.05 -6.10
C MET A 368 -4.12 18.26 -6.90
N LEU A 369 -4.01 16.95 -6.69
CA LEU A 369 -3.07 16.10 -7.44
C LEU A 369 -3.48 15.96 -8.91
N GLU A 370 -4.78 15.86 -9.19
CA GLU A 370 -5.35 15.84 -10.55
C GLU A 370 -5.12 17.18 -11.28
N ALA A 371 -5.27 18.29 -10.57
CA ALA A 371 -4.95 19.62 -11.09
C ALA A 371 -3.43 19.75 -11.38
N ASP A 372 -2.57 19.25 -10.50
CA ASP A 372 -1.13 19.22 -10.73
C ASP A 372 -0.80 18.37 -11.98
N ALA A 373 -1.39 17.18 -12.17
CA ALA A 373 -1.24 16.38 -13.40
C ALA A 373 -1.60 17.17 -14.67
N THR A 374 -2.74 17.86 -14.65
CA THR A 374 -3.21 18.68 -15.78
C THR A 374 -2.23 19.82 -16.06
N GLN A 375 -1.71 20.46 -15.01
CA GLN A 375 -0.71 21.52 -15.12
C GLN A 375 0.61 21.00 -15.70
N LEU A 376 1.09 19.84 -15.25
CA LEU A 376 2.29 19.20 -15.75
C LEU A 376 2.16 18.97 -17.26
N ILE A 377 1.08 18.33 -17.72
CA ILE A 377 0.80 18.05 -19.15
C ILE A 377 0.68 19.33 -19.97
N SER A 378 -0.10 20.30 -19.51
CA SER A 378 -0.22 21.58 -20.23
C SER A 378 1.13 22.30 -20.37
N SER A 379 1.98 22.21 -19.35
CA SER A 379 3.29 22.85 -19.35
C SER A 379 4.26 22.21 -20.35
N SER A 380 4.20 20.89 -20.53
CA SER A 380 5.04 20.19 -21.51
C SER A 380 4.59 20.45 -22.95
N GLU A 381 3.28 20.43 -23.24
CA GLU A 381 2.73 20.68 -24.58
C GLU A 381 3.11 22.07 -25.11
N LYS A 382 3.02 23.08 -24.25
CA LYS A 382 3.41 24.46 -24.58
C LYS A 382 4.88 24.60 -24.98
N ARG A 383 5.73 23.66 -24.56
CA ARG A 383 7.20 23.73 -24.74
C ARG A 383 7.69 22.91 -25.93
N ARG A 384 6.92 21.93 -26.43
CA ARG A 384 7.21 21.18 -27.66
C ARG A 384 6.15 21.39 -28.75
N PRO A 385 5.90 22.63 -29.23
CA PRO A 385 4.82 22.91 -30.18
C PRO A 385 5.00 22.20 -31.53
N ARG A 386 6.23 21.78 -31.88
CA ARG A 386 6.54 21.12 -33.16
C ARG A 386 6.15 19.64 -33.21
N VAL A 387 5.97 19.00 -32.06
CA VAL A 387 5.60 17.58 -31.98
C VAL A 387 4.46 17.47 -30.96
N LYS A 388 3.26 17.83 -31.42
CA LYS A 388 2.06 17.66 -30.59
C LYS A 388 1.87 16.16 -30.35
N ARG A 389 1.97 15.76 -29.09
CA ARG A 389 1.67 14.41 -28.61
C ARG A 389 0.60 14.56 -27.56
N ASP A 390 -0.46 13.78 -27.69
CA ASP A 390 -1.58 13.80 -26.77
C ASP A 390 -1.22 12.98 -25.52
N TYR A 391 -0.28 13.53 -24.74
CA TYR A 391 0.26 12.93 -23.52
C TYR A 391 -0.81 12.85 -22.43
N TYR A 392 -0.77 11.79 -21.63
CA TYR A 392 -1.62 11.69 -20.44
C TYR A 392 -0.99 10.85 -19.32
N ILE A 393 -1.34 11.19 -18.08
CA ILE A 393 -1.04 10.37 -16.90
C ILE A 393 -2.19 9.36 -16.75
N GLY A 394 -1.90 8.10 -17.02
CA GLY A 394 -2.88 7.01 -17.04
C GLY A 394 -2.42 5.75 -16.30
N SER A 395 -1.36 5.86 -15.50
CA SER A 395 -0.77 4.75 -14.76
C SER A 395 -0.21 5.22 -13.43
N TYR A 396 -0.36 4.40 -12.38
CA TYR A 396 0.32 4.64 -11.11
C TYR A 396 1.84 4.65 -11.24
N ALA A 397 2.42 3.96 -12.23
CA ALA A 397 3.87 4.00 -12.48
C ALA A 397 4.36 5.40 -12.89
N GLN A 398 3.48 6.26 -13.42
CA GLN A 398 3.80 7.64 -13.78
C GLN A 398 3.62 8.62 -12.61
N ALA A 399 2.96 8.24 -11.51
CA ALA A 399 2.45 9.19 -10.52
C ALA A 399 3.15 9.05 -9.16
N TYR A 400 3.84 10.11 -8.74
CA TYR A 400 4.52 10.21 -7.45
C TYR A 400 3.97 11.42 -6.69
N VAL A 401 3.83 11.27 -5.38
CA VAL A 401 3.40 12.33 -4.48
C VAL A 401 4.63 12.87 -3.75
N VAL A 402 4.81 14.19 -3.78
CA VAL A 402 5.85 14.93 -3.08
C VAL A 402 5.22 15.77 -1.98
N LEU A 403 5.65 15.59 -0.74
CA LEU A 403 5.27 16.44 0.39
C LEU A 403 6.20 17.65 0.47
N GLU A 404 5.65 18.85 0.30
CA GLU A 404 6.36 20.13 0.36
C GLU A 404 5.98 20.95 1.60
N GLY A 405 6.89 21.84 2.03
CA GLY A 405 6.63 22.82 3.08
C GLY A 405 6.51 22.25 4.51
N ALA A 406 6.75 20.95 4.69
CA ALA A 406 6.64 20.26 5.97
C ALA A 406 7.59 20.80 7.06
N ASP A 407 8.70 21.44 6.69
CA ASP A 407 9.62 22.04 7.66
C ASP A 407 9.18 23.44 8.13
N SER A 408 8.31 24.10 7.37
CA SER A 408 7.83 25.44 7.71
C SER A 408 6.61 25.37 8.63
N ALA A 409 6.50 26.25 9.63
CA ALA A 409 5.30 26.32 10.48
C ALA A 409 4.05 26.81 9.72
N GLY A 410 4.21 27.32 8.49
CA GLY A 410 3.17 28.00 7.73
C GLY A 410 2.23 27.05 7.00
N SER A 411 2.70 26.36 5.96
CA SER A 411 1.85 25.56 5.07
C SER A 411 2.59 24.34 4.54
N SER A 412 1.89 23.22 4.37
CA SER A 412 2.40 22.05 3.67
C SER A 412 1.39 21.61 2.61
N ARG A 413 1.88 21.01 1.53
CA ARG A 413 1.03 20.55 0.43
C ARG A 413 1.58 19.26 -0.16
N LEU A 414 0.68 18.40 -0.64
CA LEU A 414 1.03 17.30 -1.52
C LEU A 414 1.01 17.79 -2.97
N ARG A 415 2.09 17.52 -3.69
CA ARG A 415 2.26 17.84 -5.11
C ARG A 415 2.39 16.57 -5.90
N LEU A 416 1.89 16.58 -7.13
CA LEU A 416 2.20 15.51 -8.07
C LEU A 416 3.56 15.75 -8.72
N ALA A 417 4.38 14.70 -8.72
CA ALA A 417 5.53 14.52 -9.59
C ALA A 417 5.26 13.34 -10.53
N SER A 418 5.93 13.36 -11.68
CA SER A 418 5.93 12.28 -12.65
C SER A 418 7.36 11.96 -13.06
N VAL A 419 7.58 10.74 -13.51
CA VAL A 419 8.82 10.39 -14.21
C VAL A 419 8.76 10.98 -15.63
N PRO A 420 9.90 11.26 -16.29
CA PRO A 420 9.93 11.83 -17.65
C PRO A 420 9.52 10.82 -18.73
N TYR A 421 8.55 9.94 -18.46
CA TYR A 421 7.99 8.98 -19.41
C TYR A 421 6.47 9.01 -19.31
N CYS A 422 5.81 9.16 -20.45
CA CYS A 422 4.37 9.38 -20.49
C CYS A 422 3.70 8.52 -21.55
N LEU A 423 2.42 8.19 -21.32
CA LEU A 423 1.57 7.49 -22.28
C LEU A 423 1.09 8.49 -23.34
N ILE A 424 0.95 8.02 -24.58
CA ILE A 424 0.55 8.84 -25.73
C ILE A 424 -0.75 8.28 -26.30
N ALA A 425 -1.83 9.05 -26.23
CA ALA A 425 -3.10 8.68 -26.81
C ALA A 425 -3.13 8.94 -28.32
N LYS A 426 -4.17 8.43 -29.00
CA LYS A 426 -4.36 8.65 -30.44
C LYS A 426 -4.70 10.11 -30.80
N ASP A 427 -5.37 10.81 -29.88
CA ASP A 427 -5.81 12.18 -30.02
C ASP A 427 -6.07 12.81 -28.64
N SER A 428 -6.19 14.14 -28.59
CA SER A 428 -6.39 14.91 -27.35
C SER A 428 -7.67 14.51 -26.59
N LYS A 429 -8.71 14.08 -27.30
CA LYS A 429 -9.97 13.65 -26.68
C LYS A 429 -9.80 12.30 -25.99
N ASP A 430 -9.05 11.37 -26.61
CA ASP A 430 -8.69 10.08 -26.03
C ASP A 430 -7.76 10.25 -24.82
N ALA A 431 -6.77 11.14 -24.90
CA ALA A 431 -5.89 11.48 -23.77
C ALA A 431 -6.70 11.98 -22.56
N LEU A 432 -7.59 12.94 -22.78
CA LEU A 432 -8.45 13.49 -21.73
C LEU A 432 -9.37 12.41 -21.13
N ALA A 433 -9.98 11.57 -21.97
CA ALA A 433 -10.88 10.51 -21.50
C ALA A 433 -10.13 9.47 -20.65
N ARG A 434 -8.92 9.06 -21.07
CA ARG A 434 -8.09 8.09 -20.34
C ARG A 434 -7.55 8.65 -19.04
N GLN A 435 -7.09 9.91 -19.04
CA GLN A 435 -6.67 10.59 -17.83
C GLN A 435 -7.82 10.69 -16.83
N LYS A 436 -9.01 11.09 -17.28
CA LYS A 436 -10.20 11.16 -16.44
C LYS A 436 -10.53 9.79 -15.84
N ALA A 437 -10.52 8.73 -16.65
CA ALA A 437 -10.76 7.37 -16.17
C ALA A 437 -9.72 6.93 -15.13
N PHE A 438 -8.45 7.28 -15.32
CA PHE A 438 -7.40 7.03 -14.34
C PHE A 438 -7.67 7.76 -13.02
N TRP A 439 -8.00 9.05 -13.03
CA TRP A 439 -8.29 9.80 -11.80
C TRP A 439 -9.60 9.39 -11.12
N GLU A 440 -10.61 8.93 -11.86
CA GLU A 440 -11.79 8.29 -11.29
C GLU A 440 -11.41 7.00 -10.54
N GLN A 441 -10.53 6.18 -11.11
CA GLN A 441 -9.99 5.00 -10.42
C GLN A 441 -9.17 5.39 -9.18
N VAL A 442 -8.34 6.44 -9.26
CA VAL A 442 -7.58 6.97 -8.11
C VAL A 442 -8.52 7.39 -6.98
N LYS A 443 -9.63 8.08 -7.27
CA LYS A 443 -10.63 8.49 -6.27
C LYS A 443 -11.28 7.29 -5.59
N ILE A 444 -11.56 6.22 -6.33
CA ILE A 444 -12.10 4.96 -5.79
C ILE A 444 -11.05 4.31 -4.87
N ASP A 445 -9.83 4.10 -5.38
CA ASP A 445 -8.77 3.41 -4.65
C ASP A 445 -8.38 4.17 -3.37
N ALA A 446 -8.34 5.51 -3.44
CA ALA A 446 -8.08 6.40 -2.31
C ALA A 446 -9.20 6.43 -1.26
N GLY A 447 -10.35 5.80 -1.55
CA GLY A 447 -11.51 5.77 -0.66
C GLY A 447 -12.28 7.10 -0.59
N CYS A 448 -12.16 7.95 -1.62
CA CYS A 448 -12.89 9.21 -1.75
C CYS A 448 -14.23 9.04 -2.48
N ALA A 449 -14.33 8.03 -3.36
CA ALA A 449 -15.50 7.77 -4.17
C ALA A 449 -15.97 6.31 -4.03
N VAL A 450 -17.27 6.09 -4.24
CA VAL A 450 -17.86 4.75 -4.29
C VAL A 450 -17.91 4.32 -5.75
N SER A 451 -17.30 3.16 -6.09
CA SER A 451 -17.53 2.54 -7.41
C SER A 451 -19.02 2.31 -7.57
N LYS A 452 -19.59 2.90 -8.63
CA LYS A 452 -20.99 2.78 -9.00
C LYS A 452 -21.33 1.38 -9.48
#